data_AF-A0A966BB10-F1
#
_entry.id   AF-A0A966BB10-F1
#
_cell.length_a   1.000
_cell.length_b   1.000
_cell.length_c   1.000
_cell.angle_alpha   90.00
_cell.angle_beta   90.00
_cell.angle_gamma   90.00
#
_symmetry.space_group_name_H-M   'P 1'
#
loop_
_entity.id
_entity.type
_entity.pdbx_description
1 polymer ?
#
loop_
_entity_poly.entity_id
_entity_poly.type
_entity_poly.pdbx_seq_one_letter_code
_entity_poly.pdbx_strand_id
1 'polypeptide(L)'
;MIESPIPLVSLRRSRGTFIDSIGLPPEVYSDEQFHRFEMEAVFGAEWLCVGRQEQIPNVGDYLSVTRAGEPLIVVRSADETIRVMSAVCQHRGMCLTANTNRTDDDMLDPPDLESGSARSFRCPYHYWVYDLDGQLVGAPEMAKTTGFDKADVQLPTLAVEVWQGFIFANLDPAAAPLAPRLTKLDQALANYDVESLITVDPLTIPDVPFNWKIMVENFMEMYHNSRLHHGIHDFAPSSGAWYEDYEPGDAAMFGFNETLEPDSGFNPTFKALFPPLPG
;
A
#
# COMPACT_ATOMS: atom_id res chain seq x y z
N MET A 1 24.42 1.28 -1.46
CA MET A 1 23.71 1.35 -2.74
C MET A 1 23.55 -0.07 -3.25
N ILE A 2 22.32 -0.47 -3.50
CA ILE A 2 22.00 -1.75 -4.11
C ILE A 2 22.23 -1.71 -5.62
N GLU A 3 22.65 -2.83 -6.19
CA GLU A 3 22.89 -2.97 -7.62
C GLU A 3 21.77 -3.79 -8.26
N SER A 4 21.25 -3.31 -9.39
CA SER A 4 20.24 -4.06 -10.14
C SER A 4 20.88 -5.26 -10.83
N PRO A 5 20.30 -6.46 -10.75
CA PRO A 5 20.79 -7.64 -11.46
C PRO A 5 20.55 -7.53 -12.98
N ILE A 6 19.67 -6.61 -13.42
CA ILE A 6 19.45 -6.29 -14.83
C ILE A 6 20.19 -4.99 -15.19
N PRO A 7 20.97 -4.96 -16.28
CA PRO A 7 21.64 -3.74 -16.71
C PRO A 7 20.66 -2.58 -16.94
N LEU A 8 20.92 -1.41 -16.36
CA LEU A 8 20.05 -0.24 -16.49
C LEU A 8 19.78 0.18 -17.95
N VAL A 9 20.72 -0.10 -18.87
CA VAL A 9 20.52 0.15 -20.31
C VAL A 9 19.35 -0.65 -20.89
N SER A 10 19.09 -1.86 -20.39
CA SER A 10 17.97 -2.69 -20.82
C SER A 10 16.64 -2.08 -20.39
N LEU A 11 16.58 -1.54 -19.17
CA LEU A 11 15.39 -0.86 -18.63
C LEU A 11 15.13 0.49 -19.32
N ARG A 12 16.18 1.23 -19.67
CA ARG A 12 16.07 2.55 -20.30
C ARG A 12 15.38 2.53 -21.66
N ARG A 13 15.35 1.40 -22.37
CA ARG A 13 14.64 1.26 -23.64
C ARG A 13 13.12 1.32 -23.49
N SER A 14 12.63 1.05 -22.27
CA SER A 14 11.22 1.20 -21.91
C SER A 14 10.86 2.62 -21.50
N ARG A 15 11.84 3.53 -21.45
CA ARG A 15 11.61 4.95 -21.29
C ARG A 15 11.55 5.60 -22.66
N GLY A 16 10.49 6.35 -22.95
CA GLY A 16 10.36 7.05 -24.22
C GLY A 16 8.93 7.47 -24.49
N THR A 17 8.67 7.88 -25.73
CA THR A 17 7.31 8.17 -26.20
C THR A 17 6.58 6.87 -26.50
N PHE A 18 5.28 6.98 -26.79
CA PHE A 18 4.48 5.88 -27.31
C PHE A 18 5.05 5.24 -28.60
N ILE A 19 5.79 6.02 -29.41
CA ILE A 19 6.29 5.55 -30.71
C ILE A 19 7.58 4.72 -30.57
N ASP A 20 8.44 5.08 -29.63
CA ASP A 20 9.82 4.56 -29.58
C ASP A 20 10.11 3.67 -28.37
N SER A 21 9.21 3.64 -27.37
CA SER A 21 9.38 2.79 -26.19
C SER A 21 9.05 1.32 -26.48
N ILE A 22 9.68 0.42 -25.74
CA ILE A 22 9.38 -1.02 -25.77
C ILE A 22 9.03 -1.52 -24.36
N GLY A 23 8.29 -2.63 -24.28
CA GLY A 23 8.01 -3.27 -22.99
C GLY A 23 9.28 -3.59 -22.20
N LEU A 24 9.14 -3.72 -20.88
CA LEU A 24 10.25 -4.08 -20.01
C LEU A 24 10.82 -5.47 -20.40
N PRO A 25 12.12 -5.72 -20.17
CA PRO A 25 12.71 -7.03 -20.45
C PRO A 25 11.99 -8.12 -19.62
N PRO A 26 11.64 -9.28 -20.19
CA PRO A 26 10.83 -10.32 -19.53
C PRO A 26 11.31 -10.75 -18.14
N GLU A 27 12.62 -10.66 -17.90
CA GLU A 27 13.28 -10.98 -16.64
C GLU A 27 12.73 -10.13 -15.48
N VAL A 28 12.27 -8.90 -15.70
CA VAL A 28 11.70 -8.08 -14.62
C VAL A 28 10.45 -8.72 -13.99
N TYR A 29 9.75 -9.58 -14.74
CA TYR A 29 8.50 -10.20 -14.29
C TYR A 29 8.72 -11.57 -13.66
N SER A 30 9.86 -12.21 -13.94
CA SER A 30 10.06 -13.64 -13.69
C SER A 30 11.34 -13.98 -12.92
N ASP A 31 12.31 -13.08 -12.87
CA ASP A 31 13.58 -13.31 -12.16
C ASP A 31 13.45 -13.02 -10.67
N GLU A 32 13.79 -14.00 -9.84
CA GLU A 32 13.68 -13.90 -8.39
C GLU A 32 14.70 -12.90 -7.79
N GLN A 33 15.88 -12.77 -8.39
CA GLN A 33 16.89 -11.81 -7.90
C GLN A 33 16.44 -10.37 -8.18
N PHE A 34 15.84 -10.13 -9.34
CA PHE A 34 15.25 -8.84 -9.68
C PHE A 34 14.07 -8.53 -8.76
N HIS A 35 13.21 -9.49 -8.45
CA HIS A 35 12.13 -9.30 -7.48
C HIS A 35 12.69 -8.90 -6.10
N ARG A 36 13.70 -9.61 -5.57
CA ARG A 36 14.35 -9.23 -4.30
C ARG A 36 14.95 -7.82 -4.36
N PHE A 37 15.55 -7.45 -5.49
CA PHE A 37 16.04 -6.09 -5.72
C PHE A 37 14.89 -5.06 -5.68
N GLU A 38 13.74 -5.35 -6.29
CA GLU A 38 12.57 -4.45 -6.27
C GLU A 38 12.01 -4.26 -4.86
N MET A 39 12.03 -5.30 -4.01
CA MET A 39 11.60 -5.20 -2.62
C MET A 39 12.37 -4.12 -1.86
N GLU A 40 13.68 -3.98 -2.12
CA GLU A 40 14.50 -2.95 -1.50
C GLU A 40 14.45 -1.62 -2.28
N ALA A 41 14.60 -1.66 -3.60
CA ALA A 41 14.74 -0.48 -4.45
C ALA A 41 13.44 0.31 -4.65
N VAL A 42 12.30 -0.37 -4.62
CA VAL A 42 10.98 0.22 -4.84
C VAL A 42 10.24 0.24 -3.52
N PHE A 43 9.88 -0.93 -2.99
CA PHE A 43 8.99 -1.00 -1.83
C PHE A 43 9.66 -0.55 -0.52
N GLY A 44 10.98 -0.69 -0.40
CA GLY A 44 11.76 -0.22 0.73
C GLY A 44 12.00 1.30 0.74
N ALA A 45 11.79 1.99 -0.39
CA ALA A 45 12.07 3.42 -0.55
C ALA A 45 10.83 4.27 -0.86
N GLU A 46 9.72 3.65 -1.28
CA GLU A 46 8.48 4.35 -1.63
C GLU A 46 7.46 4.39 -0.50
N TRP A 47 6.54 5.35 -0.62
CA TRP A 47 5.42 5.50 0.31
C TRP A 47 4.33 4.46 -0.02
N LEU A 48 4.05 3.57 0.93
CA LEU A 48 3.08 2.49 0.78
C LEU A 48 1.79 2.81 1.54
N CYS A 49 0.64 2.67 0.89
CA CYS A 49 -0.65 2.79 1.55
C CYS A 49 -0.86 1.60 2.51
N VAL A 50 -1.05 1.89 3.79
CA VAL A 50 -1.20 0.90 4.87
C VAL A 50 -2.62 0.82 5.43
N GLY A 51 -3.52 1.72 5.04
CA GLY A 51 -4.93 1.68 5.45
C GLY A 51 -5.60 3.04 5.31
N ARG A 52 -6.81 3.17 5.86
CA ARG A 52 -7.53 4.44 5.97
C ARG A 52 -7.72 4.84 7.43
N GLN A 53 -7.66 6.14 7.71
CA GLN A 53 -7.78 6.68 9.07
C GLN A 53 -9.12 6.37 9.72
N GLU A 54 -10.18 6.26 8.92
CA GLU A 54 -11.53 5.97 9.41
C GLU A 54 -11.65 4.55 9.99
N GLN A 55 -10.78 3.63 9.56
CA GLN A 55 -10.74 2.26 10.09
C GLN A 55 -10.19 2.19 11.52
N ILE A 56 -9.52 3.25 11.99
CA ILE A 56 -8.96 3.38 13.35
C ILE A 56 -9.38 4.71 13.99
N PRO A 57 -10.68 4.93 14.23
CA PRO A 57 -11.18 6.24 14.63
C PRO A 57 -10.85 6.59 16.08
N ASN A 58 -10.65 5.61 16.97
CA ASN A 58 -10.42 5.84 18.39
C ASN A 58 -9.00 5.45 18.80
N VAL A 59 -8.52 6.03 19.90
CA VAL A 59 -7.25 5.65 20.54
C VAL A 59 -7.24 4.15 20.85
N GLY A 60 -6.17 3.48 20.45
CA GLY A 60 -5.96 2.05 20.61
C GLY A 60 -6.52 1.20 19.48
N ASP A 61 -7.36 1.76 18.60
CA ASP A 61 -7.77 1.08 17.38
C ASP A 61 -6.55 0.92 16.48
N TYR A 62 -6.37 -0.29 15.93
CA TYR A 62 -5.23 -0.63 15.12
C TYR A 62 -5.59 -1.57 13.96
N LEU A 63 -4.86 -1.40 12.85
CA LEU A 63 -4.79 -2.34 11.75
C LEU A 63 -3.50 -3.12 11.85
N SER A 64 -3.56 -4.40 11.52
CA SER A 64 -2.37 -5.20 11.24
C SER A 64 -2.30 -5.48 9.75
N VAL A 65 -1.18 -5.09 9.13
CA VAL A 65 -1.00 -5.21 7.69
C VAL A 65 0.39 -5.71 7.37
N THR A 66 0.53 -6.46 6.28
CA THR A 66 1.83 -6.79 5.71
C THR A 66 2.05 -5.95 4.47
N ARG A 67 3.19 -5.25 4.40
CA ARG A 67 3.62 -4.50 3.21
C ARG A 67 5.07 -4.81 2.92
N ALA A 68 5.38 -5.08 1.66
CA ALA A 68 6.74 -5.43 1.25
C ALA A 68 7.36 -6.63 1.99
N GLY A 69 6.54 -7.53 2.54
CA GLY A 69 7.01 -8.64 3.39
C GLY A 69 7.18 -8.28 4.88
N GLU A 70 6.98 -7.01 5.24
CA GLU A 70 7.11 -6.52 6.61
C GLU A 70 5.73 -6.49 7.31
N PRO A 71 5.55 -7.15 8.46
CA PRO A 71 4.34 -7.04 9.26
C PRO A 71 4.38 -5.74 10.08
N LEU A 72 3.33 -4.94 9.95
CA LEU A 72 3.21 -3.60 10.52
C LEU A 72 1.96 -3.49 11.40
N ILE A 73 2.05 -2.63 12.40
CA ILE A 73 0.93 -2.15 13.23
C ILE A 73 0.68 -0.70 12.84
N VAL A 74 -0.52 -0.40 12.36
CA VAL A 74 -1.03 0.97 12.15
C VAL A 74 -1.97 1.27 13.31
N VAL A 75 -1.65 2.23 14.18
CA VAL A 75 -2.42 2.46 15.41
C VAL A 75 -2.69 3.94 15.62
N ARG A 76 -3.86 4.27 16.18
CA ARG A 76 -4.10 5.59 16.77
C ARG A 76 -3.59 5.59 18.21
N SER A 77 -2.49 6.28 18.46
CA SER A 77 -1.82 6.32 19.76
C SER A 77 -2.54 7.18 20.79
N ALA A 78 -2.03 7.19 22.03
CA ALA A 78 -2.66 7.87 23.16
C ALA A 78 -2.77 9.40 23.00
N ASP A 79 -1.91 9.99 22.17
CA ASP A 79 -1.92 11.41 21.77
C ASP A 79 -2.78 11.68 20.53
N GLU A 80 -3.63 10.73 20.13
CA GLU A 80 -4.50 10.75 18.95
C GLU A 80 -3.78 10.77 17.60
N THR A 81 -2.43 10.70 17.59
CA THR A 81 -1.64 10.60 16.37
C THR A 81 -1.72 9.20 15.76
N ILE A 82 -1.57 9.09 14.44
CA ILE A 82 -1.47 7.80 13.75
C ILE A 82 0.01 7.42 13.68
N ARG A 83 0.34 6.23 14.17
CA ARG A 83 1.68 5.66 14.13
C ARG A 83 1.69 4.39 13.33
N VAL A 84 2.79 4.16 12.60
CA VAL A 84 3.07 2.90 11.92
C VAL A 84 4.38 2.37 12.46
N MET A 85 4.36 1.14 12.96
CA MET A 85 5.51 0.50 13.60
C MET A 85 5.64 -0.96 13.18
N SER A 86 6.85 -1.51 13.29
CA SER A 86 7.06 -2.94 13.09
C SER A 86 6.23 -3.75 14.08
N ALA A 87 5.54 -4.78 13.60
CA ALA A 87 4.85 -5.74 14.45
C ALA A 87 5.81 -6.79 15.04
N VAL A 88 7.12 -6.68 14.83
CA VAL A 88 8.11 -7.68 15.22
C VAL A 88 8.67 -7.36 16.61
N CYS A 89 8.42 -8.26 17.57
CA CYS A 89 8.93 -8.11 18.94
C CYS A 89 10.46 -8.09 18.98
N GLN A 90 11.02 -7.08 19.65
CA GLN A 90 12.47 -6.87 19.81
C GLN A 90 13.17 -7.92 20.68
N HIS A 91 12.42 -8.84 21.31
CA HIS A 91 13.02 -9.93 22.07
C HIS A 91 13.56 -11.05 21.16
N ARG A 92 12.65 -11.74 20.45
CA ARG A 92 12.97 -12.93 19.63
C ARG A 92 12.15 -12.99 18.33
N GLY A 93 11.70 -11.85 17.83
CA GLY A 93 11.09 -11.74 16.51
C GLY A 93 9.65 -12.24 16.36
N MET A 94 8.96 -12.57 17.46
CA MET A 94 7.55 -12.97 17.37
C MET A 94 6.69 -11.79 16.92
N CYS A 95 5.82 -12.02 15.93
CA CYS A 95 4.83 -11.03 15.52
C CYS A 95 3.81 -10.77 16.64
N LEU A 96 3.61 -9.50 16.98
CA LEU A 96 2.77 -9.07 18.10
C LEU A 96 1.28 -9.24 17.83
N THR A 97 0.88 -9.16 16.57
CA THR A 97 -0.52 -9.18 16.13
C THR A 97 -0.87 -10.44 15.34
N ALA A 98 0.02 -11.42 15.33
CA ALA A 98 -0.27 -12.74 14.77
C ALA A 98 -1.34 -13.45 15.60
N ASN A 99 -2.34 -14.01 14.91
CA ASN A 99 -3.29 -14.94 15.51
C ASN A 99 -2.53 -16.18 16.02
N THR A 100 -2.71 -16.49 17.29
CA THR A 100 -2.06 -17.63 17.95
C THR A 100 -2.96 -18.83 18.14
N ASN A 101 -4.24 -18.75 17.77
CA ASN A 101 -5.19 -19.86 17.84
C ASN A 101 -5.10 -20.70 16.56
N ARG A 102 -4.06 -21.53 16.45
CA ARG A 102 -3.72 -22.30 15.24
C ARG A 102 -3.70 -23.80 15.50
N THR A 103 -4.03 -24.60 14.48
CA THR A 103 -3.91 -26.06 14.56
C THR A 103 -2.48 -26.51 14.29
N ASP A 104 -2.11 -27.75 14.66
CA ASP A 104 -0.79 -28.31 14.39
C ASP A 104 -0.43 -28.28 12.89
N ASP A 105 -1.43 -28.48 12.02
CA ASP A 105 -1.24 -28.43 10.56
C ASP A 105 -0.99 -27.00 10.08
N ASP A 106 -1.67 -26.01 10.67
CA ASP A 106 -1.50 -24.59 10.30
C ASP A 106 -0.21 -23.99 10.88
N MET A 107 0.45 -24.62 11.86
CA MET A 107 1.63 -24.05 12.52
C MET A 107 2.82 -23.81 11.58
N LEU A 108 2.86 -24.47 10.41
CA LEU A 108 3.90 -24.30 9.40
C LEU A 108 3.65 -23.11 8.45
N ASP A 109 2.41 -22.67 8.32
CA ASP A 109 2.06 -21.52 7.48
C ASP A 109 2.36 -20.20 8.22
N PRO A 110 2.58 -19.08 7.51
CA PRO A 110 2.60 -17.76 8.16
C PRO A 110 1.30 -17.49 8.93
N PRO A 111 1.35 -16.94 10.16
CA PRO A 111 0.14 -16.64 10.89
C PRO A 111 -0.62 -15.47 10.25
N ASP A 112 -1.94 -15.54 10.28
CA ASP A 112 -2.79 -14.40 9.95
C ASP A 112 -2.55 -13.27 10.96
N LEU A 113 -2.64 -12.04 10.48
CA LEU A 113 -2.57 -10.86 11.33
C LEU A 113 -3.98 -10.42 11.76
N GLU A 114 -4.14 -10.05 13.02
CA GLU A 114 -5.41 -9.59 13.59
C GLU A 114 -5.42 -8.07 13.73
N SER A 115 -6.51 -7.43 13.31
CA SER A 115 -6.79 -6.01 13.59
C SER A 115 -7.76 -5.90 14.77
N GLY A 116 -7.85 -4.74 15.43
CA GLY A 116 -8.78 -4.57 16.54
C GLY A 116 -8.52 -3.33 17.36
N SER A 117 -8.77 -3.41 18.67
CA SER A 117 -8.51 -2.33 19.62
C SER A 117 -7.69 -2.85 20.80
N ALA A 118 -6.63 -2.13 21.17
CA ALA A 118 -5.69 -2.55 22.21
C ALA A 118 -5.28 -1.36 23.10
N ARG A 119 -4.99 -1.65 24.37
CA ARG A 119 -4.34 -0.67 25.27
C ARG A 119 -2.81 -0.75 25.25
N SER A 120 -2.29 -1.86 24.73
CA SER A 120 -0.88 -2.21 24.66
C SER A 120 -0.72 -3.46 23.78
N PHE A 121 0.42 -3.63 23.12
CA PHE A 121 0.74 -4.82 22.33
C PHE A 121 1.56 -5.80 23.16
N ARG A 122 0.98 -6.93 23.53
CA ARG A 122 1.66 -7.97 24.30
C ARG A 122 2.11 -9.09 23.39
N CYS A 123 3.41 -9.31 23.31
CA CYS A 123 4.01 -10.41 22.58
C CYS A 123 3.50 -11.76 23.12
N PRO A 124 2.91 -12.61 22.26
CA PRO A 124 2.37 -13.90 22.71
C PRO A 124 3.46 -14.90 23.12
N TYR A 125 4.72 -14.66 22.77
CA TYR A 125 5.80 -15.61 23.07
C TYR A 125 6.28 -15.52 24.52
N HIS A 126 6.73 -14.34 24.96
CA HIS A 126 7.31 -14.14 26.30
C HIS A 126 6.72 -12.93 27.03
N TYR A 127 5.58 -12.42 26.57
CA TYR A 127 4.81 -11.40 27.29
C TYR A 127 5.57 -10.08 27.48
N TRP A 128 6.49 -9.75 26.57
CA TRP A 128 6.96 -8.37 26.43
C TRP A 128 5.78 -7.51 26.00
N VAL A 129 5.60 -6.37 26.65
CA VAL A 129 4.46 -5.47 26.47
C VAL A 129 4.98 -4.13 26.00
N TYR A 130 4.48 -3.69 24.86
CA TYR A 130 4.73 -2.37 24.27
C TYR A 130 3.49 -1.51 24.42
N ASP A 131 3.65 -0.21 24.69
CA ASP A 131 2.54 0.73 24.64
C ASP A 131 2.16 1.08 23.19
N LEU A 132 1.24 2.03 23.02
CA LEU A 132 0.76 2.45 21.69
C LEU A 132 1.77 3.29 20.91
N ASP A 133 2.84 3.75 21.56
CA ASP A 133 3.97 4.45 20.92
C ASP A 133 5.12 3.48 20.58
N GLY A 134 4.91 2.18 20.87
CA GLY A 134 5.87 1.10 20.63
C GLY A 134 6.96 1.00 21.69
N GLN A 135 6.91 1.77 22.77
CA GLN A 135 7.90 1.74 23.84
C GLN A 135 7.69 0.49 24.71
N LEU A 136 8.77 -0.23 25.03
CA LEU A 136 8.69 -1.38 25.93
C LEU A 136 8.33 -0.90 27.35
N VAL A 137 7.18 -1.36 27.85
CA VAL A 137 6.67 -1.02 29.20
C VAL A 137 6.68 -2.20 30.15
N GLY A 138 6.68 -3.44 29.63
CA GLY A 138 6.70 -4.66 30.42
C GLY A 138 7.64 -5.71 29.83
N ALA A 139 8.51 -6.28 30.65
CA ALA A 139 9.41 -7.37 30.26
C ALA A 139 9.58 -8.31 31.46
N PRO A 140 8.79 -9.40 31.55
CA PRO A 140 8.80 -10.30 32.70
C PRO A 140 10.21 -10.81 33.03
N GLU A 141 10.55 -10.83 34.32
CA GLU A 141 11.84 -11.28 34.88
C GLU A 141 13.12 -10.54 34.40
N MET A 142 13.03 -9.64 33.41
CA MET A 142 14.19 -8.93 32.87
C MET A 142 14.77 -7.88 33.82
N ALA A 143 14.04 -7.49 34.89
CA ALA A 143 14.55 -6.56 35.90
C ALA A 143 15.79 -7.08 36.66
N LYS A 144 16.07 -8.39 36.58
CA LYS A 144 17.26 -9.03 37.16
C LYS A 144 18.45 -9.08 36.18
N THR A 145 18.20 -8.77 34.90
CA THR A 145 19.22 -8.81 33.85
C THR A 145 20.11 -7.58 33.97
N THR A 146 21.41 -7.81 34.18
CA THR A 146 22.38 -6.70 34.27
C THR A 146 22.48 -5.97 32.95
N GLY A 147 22.33 -4.64 32.98
CA GLY A 147 22.44 -3.79 31.79
C GLY A 147 21.20 -3.78 30.88
N PHE A 148 20.08 -4.35 31.31
CA PHE A 148 18.81 -4.22 30.60
C PHE A 148 18.03 -3.03 31.13
N ASP A 149 17.78 -2.05 30.27
CA ASP A 149 16.77 -1.01 30.50
C ASP A 149 15.67 -1.14 29.45
N LYS A 150 14.41 -1.05 29.90
CA LYS A 150 13.28 -1.03 28.98
C LYS A 150 13.27 0.23 28.14
N ALA A 151 13.80 1.35 28.67
CA ALA A 151 13.90 2.62 27.96
C ALA A 151 14.75 2.53 26.69
N ASP A 152 15.66 1.55 26.61
CA ASP A 152 16.51 1.32 25.44
C ASP A 152 15.83 0.47 24.36
N VAL A 153 14.60 0.00 24.60
CA VAL A 153 13.87 -0.89 23.69
C VAL A 153 12.56 -0.25 23.24
N GLN A 154 12.47 0.02 21.95
CA GLN A 154 11.27 0.50 21.27
C GLN A 154 11.06 -0.28 19.97
N LEU A 155 9.81 -0.48 19.57
CA LEU A 155 9.50 -0.99 18.23
C LEU A 155 9.98 0.02 17.18
N PRO A 156 10.64 -0.41 16.09
CA PRO A 156 10.95 0.46 14.97
C PRO A 156 9.70 1.15 14.45
N THR A 157 9.75 2.48 14.32
CA THR A 157 8.66 3.31 13.78
C THR A 157 9.00 3.76 12.36
N LEU A 158 7.98 3.92 11.54
CA LEU A 158 8.09 4.36 10.14
C LEU A 158 7.66 5.83 10.02
N ALA A 159 8.13 6.51 8.96
CA ALA A 159 7.58 7.80 8.58
C ALA A 159 6.11 7.62 8.16
N VAL A 160 5.23 8.54 8.56
CA VAL A 160 3.78 8.46 8.29
C VAL A 160 3.28 9.78 7.72
N GLU A 161 2.49 9.69 6.65
CA GLU A 161 1.71 10.81 6.12
C GLU A 161 0.27 10.36 5.88
N VAL A 162 -0.67 11.25 6.17
CA VAL A 162 -2.11 11.02 5.91
C VAL A 162 -2.55 11.95 4.78
N TRP A 163 -3.13 11.39 3.74
CA TRP A 163 -3.62 12.14 2.58
C TRP A 163 -5.02 11.67 2.20
N GLN A 164 -6.01 12.57 2.19
CA GLN A 164 -7.41 12.27 1.85
C GLN A 164 -7.96 11.01 2.58
N GLY A 165 -7.59 10.89 3.86
CA GLY A 165 -7.92 9.75 4.71
C GLY A 165 -7.12 8.47 4.50
N PHE A 166 -6.27 8.38 3.48
CA PHE A 166 -5.31 7.28 3.30
C PHE A 166 -4.08 7.49 4.18
N ILE A 167 -3.65 6.43 4.86
CA ILE A 167 -2.44 6.41 5.68
C ILE A 167 -1.32 5.79 4.82
N PHE A 168 -0.25 6.54 4.62
CA PHE A 168 0.95 6.09 3.96
C PHE A 168 2.09 5.94 4.95
N ALA A 169 2.93 4.93 4.75
CA ALA A 169 4.15 4.72 5.51
C ALA A 169 5.35 4.50 4.58
N ASN A 170 6.54 4.90 5.02
CA ASN A 170 7.77 4.63 4.30
C ASN A 170 8.78 3.89 5.19
N LEU A 171 9.43 2.86 4.64
CA LEU A 171 10.44 2.06 5.30
C LEU A 171 11.80 2.76 5.35
N ASP A 172 12.05 3.73 4.46
CA ASP A 172 13.24 4.57 4.48
C ASP A 172 13.05 5.73 5.48
N PRO A 173 13.78 5.78 6.61
CA PRO A 173 13.70 6.89 7.55
C PRO A 173 14.22 8.23 6.98
N ALA A 174 14.92 8.20 5.84
CA ALA A 174 15.38 9.39 5.12
C ALA A 174 14.46 9.79 3.95
N ALA A 175 13.29 9.15 3.82
CA ALA A 175 12.34 9.45 2.75
C ALA A 175 11.96 10.94 2.72
N ALA A 176 11.93 11.51 1.52
CA ALA A 176 11.36 12.84 1.31
C ALA A 176 9.83 12.81 1.55
N PRO A 177 9.24 13.93 1.98
CA PRO A 177 7.79 14.01 2.18
C PRO A 177 6.99 13.61 0.93
N LEU A 178 5.86 12.93 1.14
CA LEU A 178 4.95 12.50 0.08
C LEU A 178 4.11 13.67 -0.45
N ALA A 179 3.62 14.54 0.43
CA ALA A 179 2.65 15.60 0.09
C ALA A 179 2.95 16.40 -1.19
N PRO A 180 4.19 16.85 -1.48
CA PRO A 180 4.46 17.58 -2.72
C PRO A 180 4.15 16.77 -3.99
N ARG A 181 4.27 15.44 -3.93
CA ARG A 181 4.05 14.53 -5.07
C ARG A 181 2.57 14.28 -5.37
N LEU A 182 1.68 14.64 -4.45
CA LEU A 182 0.23 14.38 -4.54
C LEU A 182 -0.58 15.57 -5.06
N THR A 183 0.07 16.71 -5.38
CA THR A 183 -0.62 17.94 -5.77
C THR A 183 -1.52 17.78 -6.99
N LYS A 184 -1.06 17.07 -8.04
CA LYS A 184 -1.90 16.79 -9.22
C LYS A 184 -3.10 15.90 -8.88
N LEU A 185 -2.91 14.94 -7.98
CA LEU A 185 -3.95 14.03 -7.53
C LEU A 185 -5.02 14.74 -6.69
N ASP A 186 -4.63 15.67 -5.83
CA ASP A 186 -5.59 16.53 -5.12
C ASP A 186 -6.46 17.35 -6.08
N GLN A 187 -5.88 17.88 -7.15
CA GLN A 187 -6.64 18.64 -8.16
C GLN A 187 -7.63 17.77 -8.91
N ALA A 188 -7.21 16.57 -9.33
CA ALA A 188 -8.06 15.61 -10.03
C ALA A 188 -9.22 15.11 -9.17
N LEU A 189 -9.02 14.99 -7.85
CA LEU A 189 -9.98 14.43 -6.91
C LEU A 189 -10.77 15.47 -6.10
N ALA A 190 -10.58 16.77 -6.37
CA ALA A 190 -11.14 17.87 -5.59
C ALA A 190 -12.68 17.81 -5.40
N ASN A 191 -13.40 17.17 -6.33
CA ASN A 191 -14.86 17.08 -6.32
C ASN A 191 -15.41 15.78 -5.70
N TYR A 192 -14.56 14.88 -5.18
CA TYR A 192 -14.97 13.53 -4.77
C TYR A 192 -15.04 13.32 -3.25
N ASP A 193 -14.76 14.34 -2.43
CA ASP A 193 -14.78 14.28 -0.95
C ASP A 193 -14.12 13.00 -0.39
N VAL A 194 -12.95 12.67 -0.94
CA VAL A 194 -12.30 11.35 -0.76
C VAL A 194 -11.99 11.04 0.70
N GLU A 195 -11.72 12.07 1.51
CA GLU A 195 -11.46 11.93 2.93
C GLU A 195 -12.66 11.36 3.71
N SER A 196 -13.90 11.67 3.31
CA SER A 196 -15.11 11.23 4.03
C SER A 196 -15.55 9.81 3.65
N LEU A 197 -14.94 9.20 2.64
CA LEU A 197 -15.27 7.84 2.20
C LEU A 197 -14.94 6.81 3.28
N ILE A 198 -15.90 5.90 3.50
CA ILE A 198 -15.78 4.76 4.41
C ILE A 198 -15.40 3.48 3.66
N THR A 199 -14.58 2.64 4.27
CA THR A 199 -14.20 1.33 3.72
C THR A 199 -15.32 0.34 4.01
N VAL A 200 -15.85 -0.29 2.96
CA VAL A 200 -16.69 -1.49 3.08
C VAL A 200 -15.80 -2.73 3.13
N ASP A 201 -16.37 -3.90 3.46
CA ASP A 201 -15.64 -5.17 3.57
C ASP A 201 -14.66 -5.38 2.39
N PRO A 202 -13.34 -5.33 2.62
CA PRO A 202 -12.38 -5.42 1.55
C PRO A 202 -12.32 -6.86 1.02
N LEU A 203 -12.36 -7.01 -0.31
CA LEU A 203 -12.06 -8.28 -0.95
C LEU A 203 -10.55 -8.44 -1.06
N THR A 204 -9.98 -9.38 -0.34
CA THR A 204 -8.58 -9.80 -0.50
C THR A 204 -8.53 -11.06 -1.34
N ILE A 205 -7.76 -11.03 -2.43
CA ILE A 205 -7.51 -12.20 -3.28
C ILE A 205 -6.07 -12.64 -3.02
N PRO A 206 -5.84 -13.68 -2.20
CA PRO A 206 -4.51 -14.19 -1.93
C PRO A 206 -3.95 -14.97 -3.13
N ASP A 207 -2.64 -15.16 -3.14
CA ASP A 207 -1.93 -16.10 -4.03
C ASP A 207 -2.18 -15.91 -5.53
N VAL A 208 -2.29 -14.66 -5.97
CA VAL A 208 -2.43 -14.34 -7.39
C VAL A 208 -1.13 -14.66 -8.15
N PRO A 209 -1.14 -15.57 -9.14
CA PRO A 209 0.08 -16.10 -9.76
C PRO A 209 0.60 -15.21 -10.90
N PHE A 210 0.74 -13.90 -10.63
CA PHE A 210 1.33 -12.95 -11.56
C PHE A 210 2.22 -11.93 -10.82
N ASN A 211 3.17 -11.33 -11.55
CA ASN A 211 4.01 -10.27 -11.01
C ASN A 211 3.19 -9.00 -10.77
N TRP A 212 3.44 -8.27 -9.68
CA TRP A 212 2.72 -7.04 -9.32
C TRP A 212 2.70 -5.99 -10.43
N LYS A 213 3.77 -5.90 -11.23
CA LYS A 213 3.88 -4.98 -12.36
C LYS A 213 2.85 -5.26 -13.45
N ILE A 214 2.50 -6.52 -13.69
CA ILE A 214 1.48 -6.89 -14.70
C ILE A 214 0.12 -6.31 -14.33
N MET A 215 -0.24 -6.35 -13.04
CA MET A 215 -1.47 -5.72 -12.57
C MET A 215 -1.41 -4.20 -12.79
N VAL A 216 -0.33 -3.55 -12.38
CA VAL A 216 -0.16 -2.10 -12.56
C VAL A 216 -0.23 -1.73 -14.05
N GLU A 217 0.56 -2.39 -14.90
CA GLU A 217 0.60 -2.14 -16.35
C GLU A 217 -0.79 -2.32 -16.99
N ASN A 218 -1.54 -3.37 -16.63
CA ASN A 218 -2.91 -3.59 -17.12
C ASN A 218 -3.86 -2.47 -16.67
N PHE A 219 -3.74 -1.97 -15.43
CA PHE A 219 -4.57 -0.85 -14.95
C PHE A 219 -4.19 0.49 -15.58
N MET A 220 -2.93 0.63 -16.04
CA MET A 220 -2.41 1.85 -16.64
C MET A 220 -2.76 1.99 -18.13
N GLU A 221 -3.37 0.99 -18.77
CA GLU A 221 -3.74 1.04 -20.17
C GLU A 221 -5.22 0.79 -20.46
N MET A 222 -5.71 1.40 -21.53
CA MET A 222 -7.08 1.22 -22.03
C MET A 222 -7.12 0.54 -23.39
N TYR A 223 -5.97 0.06 -23.88
CA TYR A 223 -5.83 -0.63 -25.15
C TYR A 223 -6.60 -1.95 -25.19
N HIS A 224 -6.67 -2.67 -24.06
CA HIS A 224 -7.44 -3.92 -23.99
C HIS A 224 -8.96 -3.72 -23.96
N ASN A 225 -9.45 -2.53 -23.57
CA ASN A 225 -10.88 -2.27 -23.35
C ASN A 225 -11.76 -2.65 -24.55
N SER A 226 -11.42 -2.20 -25.75
CA SER A 226 -12.22 -2.45 -26.96
C SER A 226 -12.26 -3.90 -27.41
N ARG A 227 -11.42 -4.78 -26.86
CA ARG A 227 -11.36 -6.20 -27.24
C ARG A 227 -11.78 -7.11 -26.09
N LEU A 228 -11.13 -6.99 -24.94
CA LEU A 228 -11.34 -7.87 -23.79
C LEU A 228 -12.60 -7.50 -23.01
N HIS A 229 -12.93 -6.21 -22.95
CA HIS A 229 -14.12 -5.71 -22.25
C HIS A 229 -15.26 -5.33 -23.19
N HIS A 230 -15.31 -5.98 -24.37
CA HIS A 230 -16.38 -5.77 -25.34
C HIS A 230 -17.76 -5.92 -24.67
N GLY A 231 -18.66 -5.00 -24.98
CA GLY A 231 -19.93 -4.82 -24.30
C GLY A 231 -19.82 -3.79 -23.18
N ILE A 232 -19.02 -4.05 -22.14
CA ILE A 232 -18.99 -3.19 -20.92
C ILE A 232 -18.34 -1.83 -21.19
N HIS A 233 -17.32 -1.77 -22.05
CA HIS A 233 -16.56 -0.55 -22.36
C HIS A 233 -16.83 0.01 -23.76
N ASP A 234 -17.87 -0.46 -24.47
CA ASP A 234 -18.10 -0.05 -25.87
C ASP A 234 -18.38 1.46 -26.02
N PHE A 235 -18.82 2.13 -24.96
CA PHE A 235 -19.05 3.59 -24.94
C PHE A 235 -17.78 4.42 -24.72
N ALA A 236 -16.65 3.80 -24.39
CA ALA A 236 -15.37 4.46 -24.13
C ALA A 236 -14.24 3.65 -24.83
N PRO A 237 -14.15 3.73 -26.17
CA PRO A 237 -13.26 2.88 -26.94
C PRO A 237 -11.79 3.24 -26.69
N SER A 238 -10.90 2.25 -26.84
CA SER A 238 -9.45 2.40 -26.63
C SER A 238 -8.82 3.54 -27.45
N SER A 239 -9.41 3.92 -28.59
CA SER A 239 -8.93 5.02 -29.43
C SER A 239 -9.17 6.41 -28.84
N GLY A 240 -10.05 6.53 -27.84
CA GLY A 240 -10.32 7.77 -27.11
C GLY A 240 -9.42 7.95 -25.88
N ALA A 241 -8.52 7.00 -25.62
CA ALA A 241 -7.65 7.04 -24.46
C ALA A 241 -6.49 8.03 -24.66
N TRP A 242 -6.23 8.84 -23.63
CA TRP A 242 -5.07 9.73 -23.55
C TRP A 242 -4.61 9.86 -22.10
N TYR A 243 -3.39 10.35 -21.91
CA TYR A 243 -2.74 10.41 -20.60
C TYR A 243 -2.19 11.80 -20.34
N GLU A 244 -2.23 12.22 -19.08
CA GLU A 244 -1.49 13.42 -18.65
C GLU A 244 0.02 13.15 -18.58
N ASP A 245 0.79 14.21 -18.76
CA ASP A 245 2.25 14.16 -18.61
C ASP A 245 2.62 13.83 -17.16
N TYR A 246 3.45 12.78 -17.02
CA TYR A 246 4.02 12.35 -15.76
C TYR A 246 5.42 12.94 -15.57
N GLU A 247 5.59 13.69 -14.50
CA GLU A 247 6.87 14.27 -14.10
C GLU A 247 7.51 13.43 -12.99
N PRO A 248 8.86 13.39 -12.87
CA PRO A 248 9.54 12.60 -11.82
C PRO A 248 9.11 12.90 -10.38
N GLY A 249 8.50 14.07 -10.14
CA GLY A 249 7.96 14.46 -8.84
C GLY A 249 6.53 14.02 -8.59
N ASP A 250 5.83 13.40 -9.53
CA ASP A 250 4.44 13.00 -9.36
C ASP A 250 4.33 11.62 -8.68
N ALA A 251 3.29 11.46 -7.86
CA ALA A 251 2.93 10.16 -7.25
C ALA A 251 1.71 9.51 -7.92
N ALA A 252 1.18 10.09 -9.00
CA ALA A 252 0.04 9.55 -9.73
C ALA A 252 0.18 9.78 -11.24
N MET A 253 -0.38 8.85 -12.01
CA MET A 253 -0.53 8.95 -13.46
C MET A 253 -2.02 8.93 -13.78
N PHE A 254 -2.47 9.82 -14.67
CA PHE A 254 -3.87 9.93 -15.07
C PHE A 254 -4.05 9.42 -16.50
N GLY A 255 -4.93 8.43 -16.64
CA GLY A 255 -5.48 8.00 -17.92
C GLY A 255 -6.92 8.48 -18.02
N PHE A 256 -7.23 9.15 -19.13
CA PHE A 256 -8.57 9.58 -19.48
C PHE A 256 -9.05 8.79 -20.69
N ASN A 257 -10.36 8.59 -20.78
CA ASN A 257 -11.01 8.03 -21.95
C ASN A 257 -12.14 8.93 -22.39
N GLU A 258 -12.10 9.35 -23.66
CA GLU A 258 -13.23 10.01 -24.27
C GLU A 258 -14.42 9.04 -24.36
N THR A 259 -15.57 9.47 -23.87
CA THR A 259 -16.83 8.74 -24.06
C THR A 259 -17.47 9.14 -25.39
N LEU A 260 -18.08 8.18 -26.07
CA LEU A 260 -18.76 8.43 -27.36
C LEU A 260 -19.90 9.44 -27.25
N GLU A 261 -20.53 9.53 -26.09
CA GLU A 261 -21.66 10.41 -25.81
C GLU A 261 -21.47 11.09 -24.44
N PRO A 262 -21.91 12.36 -24.27
CA PRO A 262 -21.74 13.09 -23.01
C PRO A 262 -22.46 12.48 -21.80
N ASP A 263 -23.50 11.69 -22.06
CA ASP A 263 -24.28 11.00 -21.05
C ASP A 263 -23.87 9.53 -20.92
N SER A 264 -22.70 9.11 -21.39
CA SER A 264 -22.30 7.71 -21.27
C SER A 264 -22.05 7.31 -19.80
N GLY A 265 -22.30 6.05 -19.44
CA GLY A 265 -22.08 5.60 -18.07
C GLY A 265 -21.94 4.09 -17.90
N PHE A 266 -21.27 3.67 -16.82
CA PHE A 266 -21.07 2.26 -16.46
C PHE A 266 -22.33 1.63 -15.85
N ASN A 267 -23.34 1.38 -16.68
CA ASN A 267 -24.56 0.65 -16.30
C ASN A 267 -25.16 -0.06 -17.53
N PRO A 268 -26.18 -0.93 -17.38
CA PRO A 268 -26.72 -1.73 -18.48
C PRO A 268 -27.28 -0.93 -19.68
N THR A 269 -27.58 0.36 -19.53
CA THR A 269 -28.04 1.22 -20.63
C THR A 269 -26.90 1.95 -21.34
N PHE A 270 -25.68 1.91 -20.77
CA PHE A 270 -24.53 2.72 -21.15
C PHE A 270 -24.78 4.23 -21.19
N LYS A 271 -25.84 4.67 -20.50
CA LYS A 271 -26.34 6.06 -20.52
C LYS A 271 -26.64 6.54 -19.11
N ALA A 272 -26.61 7.84 -18.89
CA ALA A 272 -26.98 8.46 -17.63
C ALA A 272 -28.45 8.10 -17.33
N LEU A 273 -28.71 7.69 -16.10
CA LEU A 273 -30.07 7.33 -15.69
C LEU A 273 -30.99 8.55 -15.56
N PHE A 274 -30.40 9.75 -15.50
CA PHE A 274 -31.07 11.03 -15.46
C PHE A 274 -30.50 11.95 -16.54
N PRO A 275 -31.29 12.90 -17.07
CA PRO A 275 -30.78 13.88 -18.03
C PRO A 275 -29.56 14.63 -17.47
N PRO A 276 -28.56 14.94 -18.31
CA PRO A 276 -27.45 15.80 -17.92
C PRO A 276 -27.98 17.13 -17.36
N LEU A 277 -27.38 17.61 -16.26
CA LEU A 277 -27.69 18.93 -15.74
C LEU A 277 -27.24 19.98 -16.77
N PRO A 278 -28.01 21.07 -16.98
CA PRO A 278 -27.52 22.20 -17.74
C PRO A 278 -26.28 22.77 -17.01
N GLY A 279 -25.17 22.87 -17.74
CA GLY A 279 -23.89 23.35 -17.23
C GLY A 279 -23.89 24.80 -16.78
#